data_AF-E3DNA0-F1
#
_entry.id   AF-E3DNA0-F1
#
_cell.length_a   1.000
_cell.length_b   1.000
_cell.length_c   1.000
_cell.angle_alpha   90.00
_cell.angle_beta   90.00
_cell.angle_gamma   90.00
#
_symmetry.space_group_name_H-M   'P 1'
#
loop_
_entity.id
_entity.type
_entity.pdbx_description
1 polymer ?
#
loop_
_entity_poly.entity_id
_entity_poly.type
_entity_poly.pdbx_seq_one_letter_code
_entity_poly.pdbx_strand_id
1 'polypeptide(L)'
;MHNIPDNIMKQITKAMKRPEGTLEFKFTCEELFNPNVSKIKIFEVVTGAQIFILERDKNMTINFYHSSPGTSTRVATINLENIPETNKMSYAITWNERKINLYVHPLVEGYELIKSEGNVANKSFQVDRNGNIIQLGDEGVEIMQPQIIVGGEKILDPTAINSWQDTLRAIDILKTGKSDEGYIYEVVVCNFIISSLVTGFETYSKKRFIELEKEGINPNIDELIDRIFSSYEKNEIDLPNKLKEKAEEKGVSHLEMIAQEKINFQNFDECKRAFNKAYNLIFGDIIEDTNKINELRQFIKYRHRIVHVSPLETILNNNNPSEDPIFSNEDLASEAINVFSYMINQIHNASLKLRNEDNS
;
A
#
# COMPACT_ATOMS: atom_id res chain seq x y z
N MET A 1 -6.64 -24.86 -6.09
CA MET A 1 -7.99 -25.47 -6.11
C MET A 1 -8.22 -26.10 -7.48
N HIS A 2 -7.87 -27.37 -7.64
CA HIS A 2 -8.20 -28.09 -8.87
C HIS A 2 -9.68 -28.50 -8.82
N ASN A 3 -10.40 -28.38 -9.93
CA ASN A 3 -11.82 -28.77 -10.09
C ASN A 3 -12.89 -27.76 -9.61
N ILE A 4 -12.56 -26.48 -9.41
CA ILE A 4 -13.59 -25.43 -9.27
C ILE A 4 -13.92 -24.90 -10.67
N PRO A 5 -15.20 -24.90 -11.10
CA PRO A 5 -15.61 -24.26 -12.34
C PRO A 5 -15.16 -22.79 -12.44
N ASP A 6 -14.68 -22.36 -13.61
CA ASP A 6 -14.12 -21.01 -13.80
C ASP A 6 -15.07 -19.88 -13.40
N ASN A 7 -16.38 -20.06 -13.62
CA ASN A 7 -17.39 -19.10 -13.21
C ASN A 7 -17.50 -18.97 -11.69
N ILE A 8 -17.37 -20.07 -10.95
CA ILE A 8 -17.35 -20.07 -9.48
C ILE A 8 -16.05 -19.46 -8.99
N MET A 9 -14.91 -19.80 -9.62
CA MET A 9 -13.62 -19.21 -9.26
C MET A 9 -13.64 -17.68 -9.43
N LYS A 10 -14.24 -17.17 -10.52
CA LYS A 10 -14.44 -15.73 -10.73
C LYS A 10 -15.30 -15.08 -9.64
N GLN A 11 -16.36 -15.76 -9.19
CA GLN A 11 -17.20 -15.27 -8.08
C GLN A 11 -16.42 -15.22 -6.76
N ILE A 12 -15.64 -16.28 -6.46
CA ILE A 12 -14.77 -16.34 -5.29
C ILE A 12 -13.74 -15.20 -5.34
N THR A 13 -13.00 -15.06 -6.44
CA THR A 13 -12.02 -13.98 -6.63
C THR A 13 -12.65 -12.60 -6.42
N LYS A 14 -13.84 -12.36 -6.99
CA LYS A 14 -14.56 -11.09 -6.84
C LYS A 14 -14.96 -10.84 -5.38
N ALA A 15 -15.47 -11.85 -4.68
CA ALA A 15 -15.86 -11.73 -3.28
C ALA A 15 -14.65 -11.51 -2.37
N MET A 16 -13.54 -12.22 -2.62
CA MET A 16 -12.30 -12.10 -1.86
C MET A 16 -11.55 -10.79 -2.13
N LYS A 17 -11.89 -10.03 -3.18
CA LYS A 17 -11.32 -8.70 -3.43
C LYS A 17 -11.71 -7.68 -2.36
N ARG A 18 -12.71 -7.97 -1.52
CA ARG A 18 -13.14 -7.04 -0.48
C ARG A 18 -12.04 -6.82 0.57
N PRO A 19 -11.96 -5.63 1.19
CA PRO A 19 -10.98 -5.35 2.26
C PRO A 19 -11.14 -6.25 3.49
N GLU A 20 -12.34 -6.78 3.69
CA GLU A 20 -12.66 -7.72 4.75
C GLU A 20 -13.57 -8.84 4.25
N GLY A 21 -13.49 -9.99 4.89
CA GLY A 21 -14.33 -11.11 4.54
C GLY A 21 -14.05 -12.37 5.36
N THR A 22 -14.85 -13.39 5.05
CA THR A 22 -14.75 -14.73 5.59
C THR A 22 -14.84 -15.72 4.43
N LEU A 23 -13.97 -16.73 4.43
CA LEU A 23 -14.05 -17.85 3.49
C LEU A 23 -14.07 -19.15 4.30
N GLU A 24 -15.08 -19.97 4.06
CA GLU A 24 -15.23 -21.29 4.67
C GLU A 24 -15.26 -22.36 3.58
N PHE A 25 -14.52 -23.44 3.77
CA PHE A 25 -14.51 -24.55 2.84
C PHE A 25 -14.04 -25.84 3.50
N LYS A 26 -14.43 -26.97 2.90
CA LYS A 26 -13.94 -28.30 3.26
C LYS A 26 -12.89 -28.73 2.25
N PHE A 27 -11.88 -29.44 2.72
CA PHE A 27 -10.78 -29.92 1.89
C PHE A 27 -10.41 -31.34 2.29
N THR A 28 -10.19 -32.18 1.29
CA THR A 28 -9.81 -33.58 1.45
C THR A 28 -8.43 -33.80 0.85
N CYS A 29 -7.49 -34.33 1.63
CA CYS A 29 -6.13 -34.64 1.19
C CYS A 29 -5.53 -35.77 2.04
N GLU A 30 -5.15 -36.86 1.40
CA GLU A 30 -4.55 -38.02 2.08
C GLU A 30 -3.14 -37.75 2.59
N GLU A 31 -2.42 -36.83 1.93
CA GLU A 31 -1.03 -36.52 2.23
C GLU A 31 -0.87 -35.43 3.31
N LEU A 32 -1.98 -34.87 3.82
CA LEU A 32 -1.94 -33.73 4.74
C LEU A 32 -1.08 -33.98 5.98
N PHE A 33 -1.15 -35.21 6.51
CA PHE A 33 -0.41 -35.66 7.68
C PHE A 33 0.87 -36.47 7.33
N ASN A 34 1.26 -36.55 6.05
CA ASN A 34 2.46 -37.29 5.65
C ASN A 34 3.73 -36.42 5.84
N PRO A 35 4.63 -36.76 6.77
CA PRO A 35 5.84 -35.97 7.04
C PRO A 35 6.83 -35.98 5.87
N ASN A 36 6.74 -36.93 4.94
CA ASN A 36 7.61 -37.01 3.77
C ASN A 36 7.24 -35.99 2.68
N VAL A 37 6.03 -35.41 2.73
CA VAL A 37 5.63 -34.35 1.82
C VAL A 37 6.17 -33.03 2.34
N SER A 38 6.97 -32.33 1.54
CA SER A 38 7.63 -31.10 1.96
C SER A 38 6.70 -29.89 2.00
N LYS A 39 5.69 -29.85 1.12
CA LYS A 39 4.76 -28.72 1.01
C LYS A 39 3.46 -29.15 0.33
N ILE A 40 2.33 -28.71 0.87
CA ILE A 40 1.01 -28.89 0.24
C ILE A 40 0.35 -27.52 0.13
N LYS A 41 0.09 -27.08 -1.11
CA LYS A 41 -0.69 -25.86 -1.37
C LYS A 41 -2.17 -26.22 -1.35
N ILE A 42 -2.87 -25.84 -0.28
CA ILE A 42 -4.30 -26.13 -0.11
C ILE A 42 -5.11 -25.20 -1.03
N PHE A 43 -4.83 -23.90 -0.97
CA PHE A 43 -5.30 -22.98 -1.99
C PHE A 43 -4.38 -21.76 -2.14
N GLU A 44 -4.51 -21.10 -3.29
CA GLU A 44 -3.85 -19.84 -3.61
C GLU A 44 -4.80 -19.05 -4.49
N VAL A 45 -5.09 -17.81 -4.08
CA VAL A 45 -5.95 -16.89 -4.82
C VAL A 45 -5.28 -15.52 -4.87
N VAL A 46 -5.20 -14.96 -6.07
CA VAL A 46 -4.83 -13.56 -6.32
C VAL A 46 -6.08 -12.80 -6.72
N THR A 47 -6.33 -11.66 -6.10
CA THR A 47 -7.47 -10.79 -6.41
C THR A 47 -7.09 -9.33 -6.34
N GLY A 48 -6.98 -8.70 -7.51
CA GLY A 48 -6.31 -7.39 -7.63
C GLY A 48 -4.86 -7.49 -7.16
N ALA A 49 -4.47 -6.69 -6.17
CA ALA A 49 -3.16 -6.77 -5.53
C ALA A 49 -3.16 -7.60 -4.22
N GLN A 50 -4.29 -8.22 -3.86
CA GLN A 50 -4.39 -9.05 -2.67
C GLN A 50 -4.02 -10.51 -2.98
N ILE A 51 -3.35 -11.15 -2.01
CA ILE A 51 -2.90 -12.54 -2.10
C ILE A 51 -3.41 -13.31 -0.90
N PHE A 52 -3.95 -14.49 -1.15
CA PHE A 52 -4.40 -15.44 -0.15
C PHE A 52 -3.76 -16.79 -0.42
N ILE A 53 -2.94 -17.28 0.51
CA ILE A 53 -2.25 -18.57 0.40
C ILE A 53 -2.55 -19.38 1.65
N LEU A 54 -3.07 -20.59 1.49
CA LEU A 54 -3.13 -21.57 2.57
C LEU A 54 -2.27 -22.77 2.17
N GLU A 55 -1.27 -23.06 2.97
CA GLU A 55 -0.33 -24.14 2.71
C GLU A 55 0.05 -24.90 3.99
N ARG A 56 0.33 -26.19 3.85
CA ARG A 56 1.05 -26.98 4.84
C ARG A 56 2.54 -26.99 4.48
N ASP A 57 3.40 -26.65 5.43
CA ASP A 57 4.85 -26.70 5.25
C ASP A 57 5.48 -28.02 5.73
N LYS A 58 6.79 -28.15 5.56
CA LYS A 58 7.57 -29.34 5.96
C LYS A 58 7.53 -29.63 7.46
N ASN A 59 7.27 -28.61 8.29
CA ASN A 59 7.23 -28.70 9.74
C ASN A 59 5.82 -29.06 10.25
N MET A 60 5.01 -29.72 9.43
CA MET A 60 3.64 -30.12 9.80
C MET A 60 2.77 -28.93 10.20
N THR A 61 3.02 -27.75 9.63
CA THR A 61 2.35 -26.53 10.04
C THR A 61 1.49 -25.98 8.92
N ILE A 62 0.21 -25.68 9.23
CA ILE A 62 -0.70 -24.97 8.33
C ILE A 62 -0.47 -23.47 8.50
N ASN A 63 -0.14 -22.81 7.41
CA ASN A 63 0.09 -21.38 7.34
C ASN A 63 -0.94 -20.74 6.39
N PHE A 64 -1.68 -19.78 6.92
CA PHE A 64 -2.51 -18.88 6.13
C PHE A 64 -1.82 -17.53 5.98
N TYR A 65 -1.41 -17.20 4.76
CA TYR A 65 -0.88 -15.89 4.42
C TYR A 65 -1.95 -15.04 3.75
N HIS A 66 -2.05 -13.79 4.19
CA HIS A 66 -2.76 -12.72 3.50
C HIS A 66 -1.78 -11.58 3.26
N SER A 67 -1.75 -11.08 2.02
CA SER A 67 -0.97 -9.89 1.67
C SER A 67 -1.86 -8.88 0.97
N SER A 68 -1.73 -7.62 1.37
CA SER A 68 -2.28 -6.48 0.65
C SER A 68 -1.28 -5.31 0.68
N PRO A 69 -1.30 -4.41 -0.32
CA PRO A 69 -0.38 -3.27 -0.34
C PRO A 69 -0.45 -2.40 0.93
N GLY A 70 -1.65 -2.22 1.48
CA GLY A 70 -1.92 -1.39 2.64
C GLY A 70 -1.56 -2.04 3.98
N THR A 71 -1.69 -3.37 4.11
CA THR A 71 -1.48 -4.06 5.41
C THR A 71 -0.21 -4.90 5.50
N SER A 72 0.57 -4.97 4.41
CA SER A 72 1.71 -5.88 4.26
C SER A 72 1.28 -7.36 4.37
N THR A 73 2.24 -8.28 4.47
CA THR A 73 1.97 -9.71 4.61
C THR A 73 1.83 -10.12 6.07
N ARG A 74 0.75 -10.84 6.38
CA ARG A 74 0.50 -11.49 7.67
C ARG A 74 0.38 -12.99 7.51
N VAL A 75 0.71 -13.72 8.57
CA VAL A 75 0.60 -15.18 8.63
C VAL A 75 -0.09 -15.62 9.92
N ALA A 76 -1.11 -16.48 9.78
CA ALA A 76 -1.71 -17.22 10.89
C ALA A 76 -1.32 -18.71 10.78
N THR A 77 -0.93 -19.30 11.90
CA THR A 77 -0.18 -20.55 11.91
C THR A 77 -0.76 -21.55 12.91
N ILE A 78 -0.98 -22.80 12.47
CA ILE A 78 -1.45 -23.92 13.31
C ILE A 78 -0.56 -25.15 13.08
N ASN A 79 0.02 -25.67 14.15
CA ASN A 79 0.80 -26.92 14.13
C ASN A 79 -0.14 -28.14 14.15
N LEU A 80 0.05 -29.07 13.22
CA LEU A 80 -0.76 -30.30 13.08
C LEU A 80 -0.35 -31.41 14.06
N GLU A 81 0.78 -31.34 14.75
CA GLU A 81 1.30 -32.41 15.63
C GLU A 81 0.32 -32.83 16.73
N ASN A 82 -0.53 -31.91 17.20
CA ASN A 82 -1.51 -32.16 18.25
C ASN A 82 -2.93 -32.37 17.71
N ILE A 83 -3.10 -32.56 16.40
CA ILE A 83 -4.39 -32.70 15.72
C ILE A 83 -4.56 -34.15 15.28
N PRO A 84 -5.74 -34.78 15.47
CA PRO A 84 -5.98 -36.13 15.02
C PRO A 84 -5.80 -36.23 13.51
N GLU A 85 -5.08 -37.27 13.09
CA GLU A 85 -4.87 -37.55 11.67
C GLU A 85 -6.22 -37.80 10.98
N THR A 86 -6.47 -37.05 9.92
CA THR A 86 -7.65 -37.22 9.08
C THR A 86 -7.34 -36.73 7.68
N ASN A 87 -7.97 -37.34 6.68
CA ASN A 87 -7.90 -36.83 5.32
C ASN A 87 -8.94 -35.74 5.04
N LYS A 88 -9.81 -35.39 5.99
CA LYS A 88 -10.91 -34.42 5.82
C LYS A 88 -10.83 -33.31 6.85
N MET A 89 -10.65 -32.09 6.38
CA MET A 89 -10.57 -30.89 7.20
C MET A 89 -11.62 -29.86 6.76
N SER A 90 -12.09 -29.06 7.70
CA SER A 90 -12.80 -27.81 7.45
C SER A 90 -11.90 -26.65 7.81
N TYR A 91 -11.85 -25.65 6.93
CA TYR A 91 -11.10 -24.43 7.11
C TYR A 91 -12.07 -23.25 7.12
N ALA A 92 -11.85 -22.31 8.04
CA ALA A 92 -12.41 -20.98 7.93
C ALA A 92 -11.26 -19.97 8.05
N ILE A 93 -11.28 -18.95 7.21
CA ILE A 93 -10.34 -17.83 7.29
C ILE A 93 -11.11 -16.52 7.34
N THR A 94 -10.56 -15.55 8.06
CA THR A 94 -11.10 -14.19 8.12
C THR A 94 -9.96 -13.21 7.90
N TRP A 95 -10.27 -12.09 7.24
CA TRP A 95 -9.32 -11.00 7.05
C TRP A 95 -10.02 -9.65 7.21
N ASN A 96 -9.29 -8.67 7.70
CA ASN A 96 -9.61 -7.25 7.67
C ASN A 96 -8.30 -6.43 7.78
N GLU A 97 -8.41 -5.12 7.91
CA GLU A 97 -7.23 -4.25 7.95
C GLU A 97 -6.34 -4.45 9.19
N ARG A 98 -6.90 -5.02 10.27
CA ARG A 98 -6.22 -5.13 11.57
C ARG A 98 -5.65 -6.51 11.83
N LYS A 99 -6.28 -7.57 11.32
CA LYS A 99 -5.86 -8.95 11.59
C LYS A 99 -6.41 -9.93 10.57
N ILE A 100 -5.76 -11.09 10.57
CA ILE A 100 -6.27 -12.29 9.92
C ILE A 100 -6.45 -13.39 10.97
N ASN A 101 -7.36 -14.31 10.72
CA ASN A 101 -7.48 -15.50 11.55
C ASN A 101 -7.59 -16.73 10.66
N LEU A 102 -6.98 -17.82 11.12
CA LEU A 102 -7.11 -19.15 10.59
C LEU A 102 -7.84 -20.02 11.59
N TYR A 103 -8.86 -20.71 11.13
CA TYR A 103 -9.60 -21.72 11.88
C TYR A 103 -9.51 -23.06 11.16
N VAL A 104 -9.18 -24.11 11.91
CA VAL A 104 -8.99 -25.46 11.41
C VAL A 104 -9.81 -26.41 12.26
N HIS A 105 -10.65 -27.21 11.62
CA HIS A 105 -11.46 -28.23 12.28
C HIS A 105 -11.26 -29.58 11.57
N PRO A 106 -10.59 -30.55 12.21
CA PRO A 106 -10.55 -31.91 11.69
C PRO A 106 -11.96 -32.51 11.77
N LEU A 107 -12.43 -33.11 10.68
CA LEU A 107 -13.76 -33.70 10.61
C LEU A 107 -13.77 -35.09 11.26
N VAL A 108 -13.44 -35.11 12.55
CA VAL A 108 -13.40 -36.26 13.46
C VAL A 108 -14.36 -35.97 14.62
N GLU A 109 -15.12 -36.99 15.04
CA GLU A 109 -16.11 -36.83 16.09
C GLU A 109 -15.47 -36.39 17.42
N GLY A 110 -16.09 -35.42 18.10
CA GLY A 110 -15.65 -34.93 19.41
C GLY A 110 -14.45 -33.99 19.41
N TYR A 111 -13.94 -33.57 18.25
CA TYR A 111 -12.79 -32.66 18.18
C TYR A 111 -13.19 -31.20 17.99
N GLU A 112 -12.52 -30.29 18.69
CA GLU A 112 -12.87 -28.86 18.69
C GLU A 112 -12.24 -28.08 17.52
N LEU A 113 -12.78 -26.88 17.28
CA LEU A 113 -12.23 -25.91 16.32
C LEU A 113 -10.95 -25.30 16.89
N ILE A 114 -9.85 -25.37 16.14
CA ILE A 114 -8.59 -24.73 16.50
C ILE A 114 -8.51 -23.38 15.81
N LYS A 115 -8.03 -22.35 16.53
CA LYS A 115 -7.89 -20.99 16.03
C LYS A 115 -6.45 -20.51 16.15
N SER A 116 -6.00 -19.74 15.16
CA SER A 116 -4.78 -18.93 15.22
C SER A 116 -5.04 -17.51 14.70
N GLU A 117 -4.52 -16.51 15.40
CA GLU A 117 -4.54 -15.10 14.96
C GLU A 117 -3.21 -14.76 14.28
N GLY A 118 -3.27 -14.01 13.19
CA GLY A 118 -2.10 -13.77 12.35
C GLY A 118 -1.23 -12.61 12.80
N ASN A 119 0.08 -12.80 12.68
CA ASN A 119 1.11 -11.81 12.95
C ASN A 119 1.77 -11.34 11.65
N VAL A 120 2.58 -10.28 11.71
CA VAL A 120 3.42 -9.86 10.57
C VAL A 120 4.36 -10.99 10.19
N ALA A 121 4.44 -11.31 8.89
CA ALA A 121 5.32 -12.36 8.38
C ALA A 121 6.73 -11.84 8.10
N ASN A 122 7.74 -12.69 8.26
CA ASN A 122 9.13 -12.37 7.91
C ASN A 122 9.37 -12.27 6.39
N LYS A 123 8.49 -12.89 5.60
CA LYS A 123 8.46 -12.77 4.14
C LYS A 123 7.25 -11.97 3.71
N SER A 124 7.38 -11.27 2.59
CA SER A 124 6.30 -10.54 1.97
C SER A 124 5.93 -11.10 0.61
N PHE A 125 4.67 -10.96 0.22
CA PHE A 125 4.19 -11.33 -1.10
C PHE A 125 3.62 -10.11 -1.81
N GLN A 126 3.92 -9.99 -3.10
CA GLN A 126 3.33 -8.97 -3.97
C GLN A 126 2.90 -9.57 -5.30
N VAL A 127 1.95 -8.89 -5.95
CA VAL A 127 1.44 -9.28 -7.27
C VAL A 127 2.14 -8.42 -8.32
N ASP A 128 2.79 -9.04 -9.30
CA ASP A 128 3.35 -8.32 -10.45
C ASP A 128 2.24 -7.86 -11.42
N ARG A 129 2.60 -7.08 -12.43
CA ARG A 129 1.63 -6.60 -13.45
C ARG A 129 0.95 -7.72 -14.25
N ASN A 130 1.52 -8.92 -14.28
CA ASN A 130 0.99 -10.08 -14.99
C ASN A 130 0.11 -10.97 -14.09
N GLY A 131 -0.06 -10.61 -12.81
CA GLY A 131 -0.82 -11.41 -11.85
C GLY A 131 -0.02 -12.52 -11.18
N ASN A 132 1.31 -12.57 -11.37
CA ASN A 132 2.16 -13.54 -10.70
C ASN A 132 2.45 -13.12 -9.26
N ILE A 133 2.56 -14.10 -8.37
CA ILE A 133 2.98 -13.89 -6.99
C ILE A 133 4.51 -13.87 -6.92
N ILE A 134 5.05 -12.77 -6.40
CA ILE A 134 6.46 -12.60 -6.09
C ILE A 134 6.64 -12.69 -4.58
N GLN A 135 7.44 -13.65 -4.11
CA GLN A 135 7.91 -13.68 -2.73
C GLN A 135 9.13 -12.78 -2.59
N LEU A 136 9.11 -11.92 -1.59
CA LEU A 136 10.17 -11.00 -1.26
C LEU A 136 10.61 -11.25 0.18
N GLY A 137 11.89 -11.58 0.34
CA GLY A 137 12.51 -11.87 1.62
C GLY A 137 12.17 -13.27 2.12
N ASP A 138 12.84 -13.62 3.21
CA ASP A 138 12.59 -14.78 4.04
C ASP A 138 13.31 -14.56 5.39
N GLU A 139 13.25 -15.55 6.28
CA GLU A 139 14.03 -15.53 7.52
C GLU A 139 15.52 -15.24 7.24
N GLY A 140 16.01 -14.11 7.77
CA GLY A 140 17.40 -13.65 7.60
C GLY A 140 17.70 -12.91 6.29
N VAL A 141 16.70 -12.62 5.45
CA VAL A 141 16.88 -11.91 4.18
C VAL A 141 16.12 -10.58 4.19
N GLU A 142 16.86 -9.48 4.28
CA GLU A 142 16.32 -8.13 4.16
C GLU A 142 16.29 -7.68 2.70
N ILE A 143 15.13 -7.25 2.19
CA ILE A 143 14.99 -6.69 0.85
C ILE A 143 14.58 -5.22 0.97
N MET A 144 15.36 -4.35 0.33
CA MET A 144 15.02 -2.94 0.14
C MET A 144 14.50 -2.71 -1.28
N GLN A 145 13.49 -1.84 -1.43
CA GLN A 145 12.96 -1.37 -2.72
C GLN A 145 12.81 -2.47 -3.79
N PRO A 146 11.91 -3.45 -3.59
CA PRO A 146 11.67 -4.47 -4.61
C PRO A 146 11.16 -3.81 -5.90
N GLN A 147 12.05 -3.69 -6.88
CA GLN A 147 11.72 -3.26 -8.23
C GLN A 147 12.22 -4.33 -9.19
N ILE A 148 11.30 -4.85 -10.00
CA ILE A 148 11.62 -5.86 -10.99
C ILE A 148 11.36 -5.24 -12.36
N ILE A 149 12.39 -5.24 -13.20
CA ILE A 149 12.33 -4.74 -14.58
C ILE A 149 12.63 -5.92 -15.51
N VAL A 150 11.70 -6.20 -16.42
CA VAL A 150 11.85 -7.25 -17.44
C VAL A 150 11.64 -6.61 -18.81
N GLY A 151 12.61 -6.75 -19.71
CA GLY A 151 12.52 -6.19 -21.06
C GLY A 151 12.44 -4.65 -21.11
N GLY A 152 12.93 -3.94 -20.08
CA GLY A 152 12.83 -2.49 -19.97
C GLY A 152 11.53 -1.98 -19.34
N GLU A 153 10.58 -2.88 -19.05
CA GLU A 153 9.32 -2.55 -18.38
C GLU A 153 9.37 -2.92 -16.90
N LYS A 154 8.89 -2.00 -16.04
CA LYS A 154 8.72 -2.26 -14.61
C LYS A 154 7.52 -3.19 -14.43
N ILE A 155 7.75 -4.39 -13.90
CA ILE A 155 6.68 -5.37 -13.62
C ILE A 155 6.30 -5.43 -12.14
N LEU A 156 7.15 -4.91 -11.25
CA LEU A 156 6.88 -4.77 -9.83
C LEU A 156 7.43 -3.44 -9.31
N ASP A 157 6.62 -2.73 -8.53
CA ASP A 157 7.00 -1.51 -7.82
C ASP A 157 6.71 -1.67 -6.33
N PRO A 158 7.46 -0.99 -5.43
CA PRO A 158 7.18 -1.04 -4.00
C PRO A 158 5.80 -0.46 -3.70
N THR A 159 5.18 -0.94 -2.62
CA THR A 159 3.90 -0.39 -2.14
C THR A 159 4.05 1.08 -1.70
N ALA A 160 2.94 1.78 -1.52
CA ALA A 160 2.92 3.16 -1.04
C ALA A 160 3.64 3.27 0.30
N ILE A 161 3.27 2.42 1.27
CA ILE A 161 3.85 2.45 2.61
C ILE A 161 5.34 2.09 2.59
N ASN A 162 5.76 1.11 1.78
CA ASN A 162 7.18 0.79 1.63
C ASN A 162 7.94 1.97 1.03
N SER A 163 7.39 2.64 0.00
CA SER A 163 8.01 3.82 -0.61
C SER A 163 8.21 4.97 0.40
N TRP A 164 7.26 5.12 1.34
CA TRP A 164 7.37 6.09 2.42
C TRP A 164 8.43 5.70 3.45
N GLN A 165 8.44 4.44 3.90
CA GLN A 165 9.45 3.92 4.83
C GLN A 165 10.86 4.03 4.25
N ASP A 166 11.01 3.76 2.95
CA ASP A 166 12.28 3.93 2.24
C ASP A 166 12.73 5.39 2.20
N THR A 167 11.80 6.34 2.06
CA THR A 167 12.10 7.78 2.13
C THR A 167 12.64 8.15 3.51
N LEU A 168 11.99 7.68 4.58
CA LEU A 168 12.47 7.93 5.95
C LEU A 168 13.83 7.29 6.21
N ARG A 169 14.04 6.05 5.76
CA ARG A 169 15.34 5.38 5.90
C ARG A 169 16.46 6.11 5.14
N ALA A 170 16.18 6.62 3.93
CA ALA A 170 17.13 7.42 3.18
C ALA A 170 17.48 8.73 3.91
N ILE A 171 16.49 9.37 4.55
CA ILE A 171 16.69 10.55 5.40
C ILE A 171 17.54 10.20 6.63
N ASP A 172 17.26 9.09 7.30
CA ASP A 172 18.05 8.64 8.45
C ASP A 172 19.52 8.42 8.07
N ILE A 173 19.77 7.78 6.92
CA ILE A 173 21.14 7.62 6.39
C ILE A 173 21.76 8.98 6.09
N LEU A 174 21.04 9.89 5.43
CA LEU A 174 21.54 11.23 5.11
C LEU A 174 21.95 12.01 6.37
N LYS A 175 21.16 11.90 7.45
CA LYS A 175 21.44 12.54 8.75
C LYS A 175 22.72 12.03 9.42
N THR A 176 23.22 10.83 9.06
CA THR A 176 24.47 10.30 9.61
C THR A 176 25.74 10.91 9.00
N GLY A 177 25.59 11.65 7.89
CA GLY A 177 26.72 12.27 7.22
C GLY A 177 27.40 13.34 8.08
N LYS A 178 28.66 13.64 7.76
CA LYS A 178 29.47 14.66 8.42
C LYS A 178 30.25 15.46 7.39
N SER A 179 30.48 16.73 7.66
CA SER A 179 31.28 17.63 6.84
C SER A 179 31.93 18.70 7.70
N ASP A 180 33.12 19.15 7.30
CA ASP A 180 33.85 20.23 7.96
C ASP A 180 33.31 21.63 7.60
N GLU A 181 32.36 21.71 6.67
CA GLU A 181 31.70 22.95 6.22
C GLU A 181 30.68 23.55 7.24
N GLY A 182 30.55 22.93 8.42
CA GLY A 182 29.75 23.44 9.54
C GLY A 182 28.28 23.72 9.16
N TYR A 183 27.82 24.95 9.41
CA TYR A 183 26.42 25.34 9.18
C TYR A 183 25.96 25.21 7.72
N ILE A 184 26.85 25.37 6.74
CA ILE A 184 26.50 25.21 5.33
C ILE A 184 26.07 23.77 5.05
N TYR A 185 26.76 22.80 5.65
CA TYR A 185 26.37 21.39 5.54
C TYR A 185 24.99 21.13 6.13
N GLU A 186 24.69 21.70 7.29
CA GLU A 186 23.39 21.59 7.95
C GLU A 186 22.25 22.13 7.08
N VAL A 187 22.45 23.32 6.48
CA VAL A 187 21.49 23.93 5.53
C VAL A 187 21.20 22.98 4.37
N VAL A 188 22.26 22.44 3.76
CA VAL A 188 22.14 21.51 2.63
C VAL A 188 21.37 20.25 3.03
N VAL A 189 21.71 19.65 4.17
CA VAL A 189 21.04 18.45 4.68
C VAL A 189 19.56 18.72 4.94
N CYS A 190 19.23 19.81 5.63
CA CYS A 190 17.84 20.21 5.91
C CYS A 190 17.04 20.38 4.61
N ASN A 191 17.60 21.10 3.64
CA ASN A 191 16.95 21.36 2.36
C ASN A 191 16.72 20.08 1.53
N PHE A 192 17.67 19.14 1.55
CA PHE A 192 17.50 17.83 0.94
C PHE A 192 16.45 16.98 1.66
N ILE A 193 16.39 17.03 3.00
CA ILE A 193 15.35 16.34 3.78
C ILE A 193 13.96 16.86 3.39
N ILE A 194 13.74 18.18 3.39
CA ILE A 194 12.46 18.78 2.99
C ILE A 194 12.09 18.36 1.56
N SER A 195 13.06 18.39 0.63
CA SER A 195 12.83 17.98 -0.75
C SER A 195 12.44 16.51 -0.88
N SER A 196 13.15 15.62 -0.18
CA SER A 196 12.87 14.18 -0.13
C SER A 196 11.50 13.88 0.49
N LEU A 197 11.13 14.57 1.57
CA LEU A 197 9.82 14.39 2.23
C LEU A 197 8.66 14.75 1.30
N VAL A 198 8.75 15.85 0.55
CA VAL A 198 7.72 16.24 -0.43
C VAL A 198 7.60 15.20 -1.55
N THR A 199 8.72 14.72 -2.08
CA THR A 199 8.72 13.65 -3.10
C THR A 199 8.19 12.33 -2.53
N GLY A 200 8.52 11.99 -1.29
CA GLY A 200 7.98 10.83 -0.58
C GLY A 200 6.47 10.92 -0.39
N PHE A 201 5.96 12.10 0.00
CA PHE A 201 4.52 12.35 0.15
C PHE A 201 3.76 12.20 -1.17
N GLU A 202 4.28 12.77 -2.25
CA GLU A 202 3.72 12.64 -3.59
C GLU A 202 3.67 11.17 -4.02
N THR A 203 4.81 10.48 -3.90
CA THR A 203 4.96 9.07 -4.30
C THR A 203 4.02 8.19 -3.52
N TYR A 204 3.98 8.36 -2.19
CA TYR A 204 3.04 7.66 -1.33
C TYR A 204 1.59 7.93 -1.75
N SER A 205 1.20 9.20 -1.86
CA SER A 205 -0.19 9.57 -2.12
C SER A 205 -0.68 9.02 -3.46
N LYS A 206 0.13 9.17 -4.51
CA LYS A 206 -0.16 8.63 -5.84
C LYS A 206 -0.30 7.11 -5.83
N LYS A 207 0.64 6.41 -5.19
CA LYS A 207 0.59 4.94 -5.11
C LYS A 207 -0.60 4.48 -4.30
N ARG A 208 -0.83 5.06 -3.12
CA ARG A 208 -1.94 4.67 -2.25
C ARG A 208 -3.29 4.89 -2.95
N PHE A 209 -3.42 5.99 -3.68
CA PHE A 209 -4.60 6.28 -4.48
C PHE A 209 -4.91 5.15 -5.48
N ILE A 210 -3.91 4.61 -6.16
CA ILE A 210 -4.06 3.49 -7.12
C ILE A 210 -4.27 2.15 -6.40
N GLU A 211 -3.55 1.93 -5.29
CA GLU A 211 -3.63 0.69 -4.50
C GLU A 211 -5.04 0.43 -3.97
N LEU A 212 -5.80 1.46 -3.60
CA LEU A 212 -7.16 1.31 -3.11
C LEU A 212 -8.07 0.58 -4.12
N GLU A 213 -7.96 0.89 -5.42
CA GLU A 213 -8.67 0.15 -6.47
C GLU A 213 -8.22 -1.32 -6.57
N LYS A 214 -6.92 -1.55 -6.44
CA LYS A 214 -6.31 -2.89 -6.47
C LYS A 214 -6.66 -3.71 -5.23
N GLU A 215 -6.96 -3.05 -4.11
CA GLU A 215 -7.48 -3.62 -2.86
C GLU A 215 -9.00 -3.80 -2.87
N GLY A 216 -9.68 -3.41 -3.95
CA GLY A 216 -11.10 -3.65 -4.13
C GLY A 216 -12.01 -2.53 -3.65
N ILE A 217 -11.48 -1.34 -3.35
CA ILE A 217 -12.27 -0.13 -3.17
C ILE A 217 -12.59 0.46 -4.55
N ASN A 218 -13.87 0.57 -4.89
CA ASN A 218 -14.28 1.08 -6.18
C ASN A 218 -14.16 2.61 -6.21
N PRO A 219 -13.33 3.19 -7.10
CA PRO A 219 -13.29 4.64 -7.26
C PRO A 219 -14.55 5.15 -7.97
N ASN A 220 -15.06 6.31 -7.55
CA ASN A 220 -16.04 7.08 -8.32
C ASN A 220 -15.30 7.87 -9.41
N ILE A 221 -15.12 7.21 -10.56
CA ILE A 221 -14.39 7.76 -11.72
C ILE A 221 -15.09 8.98 -12.30
N ASP A 222 -16.43 8.97 -12.35
CA ASP A 222 -17.20 10.06 -12.95
C ASP A 222 -17.05 11.36 -12.14
N GLU A 223 -17.22 11.30 -10.82
CA GLU A 223 -16.99 12.47 -9.95
C GLU A 223 -15.54 12.95 -9.98
N LEU A 224 -14.58 12.02 -10.07
CA LEU A 224 -13.18 12.36 -10.22
C LEU A 224 -12.95 13.13 -11.52
N ILE A 225 -13.44 12.62 -12.65
CA ILE A 225 -13.31 13.25 -13.97
C ILE A 225 -13.94 14.64 -13.96
N ASP A 226 -15.16 14.75 -13.43
CA ASP A 226 -15.87 16.02 -13.37
C ASP A 226 -15.13 17.09 -12.58
N ARG A 227 -14.35 16.66 -11.57
CA ARG A 227 -13.60 17.57 -10.73
C ARG A 227 -12.25 17.99 -11.30
N ILE A 228 -11.50 17.06 -11.90
CA ILE A 228 -10.10 17.30 -12.26
C ILE A 228 -9.91 17.80 -13.70
N PHE A 229 -10.85 17.48 -14.60
CA PHE A 229 -10.79 17.94 -15.99
C PHE A 229 -11.60 19.22 -16.17
N SER A 230 -11.02 20.17 -16.88
CA SER A 230 -11.73 21.38 -17.33
C SER A 230 -12.80 21.04 -18.37
N SER A 231 -13.79 21.92 -18.55
CA SER A 231 -14.82 21.74 -19.59
C SER A 231 -14.23 21.63 -20.99
N TYR A 232 -13.13 22.35 -21.27
CA TYR A 232 -12.40 22.24 -22.54
C TYR A 232 -11.80 20.85 -22.72
N GLU A 233 -11.13 20.32 -21.69
CA GLU A 233 -10.54 18.98 -21.72
C GLU A 233 -11.59 17.87 -21.91
N LYS A 234 -12.78 18.03 -21.33
CA LYS A 234 -13.88 17.07 -21.47
C LYS A 234 -14.58 17.16 -22.81
N ASN A 235 -14.91 18.36 -23.28
CA ASN A 235 -15.84 18.53 -24.40
C ASN A 235 -15.16 18.76 -25.75
N GLU A 236 -14.01 19.46 -25.77
CA GLU A 236 -13.37 19.87 -27.03
C GLU A 236 -12.30 18.87 -27.49
N ILE A 237 -11.55 18.31 -26.55
CA ILE A 237 -10.47 17.37 -26.86
C ILE A 237 -10.69 15.95 -26.34
N ASP A 238 -11.77 15.72 -25.60
CA ASP A 238 -12.16 14.42 -25.01
C ASP A 238 -11.00 13.67 -24.34
N LEU A 239 -10.23 14.40 -23.53
CA LEU A 239 -9.05 13.88 -22.86
C LEU A 239 -9.35 12.69 -21.94
N PRO A 240 -10.47 12.63 -21.18
CA PRO A 240 -10.79 11.46 -20.37
C PRO A 240 -10.88 10.17 -21.18
N ASN A 241 -11.58 10.17 -22.33
CA ASN A 241 -11.66 8.97 -23.17
C ASN A 241 -10.31 8.60 -23.79
N LYS A 242 -9.50 9.59 -24.20
CA LYS A 242 -8.13 9.33 -24.68
C LYS A 242 -7.26 8.66 -23.61
N LEU A 243 -7.38 9.07 -22.34
CA LEU A 243 -6.67 8.43 -21.24
C LEU A 243 -7.19 7.02 -20.97
N LYS A 244 -8.50 6.79 -21.14
CA LYS A 244 -9.07 5.44 -21.06
C LYS A 244 -8.52 4.51 -22.14
N GLU A 245 -8.50 4.95 -23.40
CA GLU A 245 -7.93 4.19 -24.52
C GLU A 245 -6.44 3.88 -24.27
N LYS A 246 -5.67 4.88 -23.85
CA LYS A 246 -4.25 4.72 -23.48
C LYS A 246 -4.04 3.77 -22.30
N ALA A 247 -4.99 3.70 -21.36
CA ALA A 247 -4.96 2.74 -20.26
C ALA A 247 -5.15 1.31 -20.76
N GLU A 248 -6.10 1.11 -21.70
CA GLU A 248 -6.34 -0.19 -22.35
C GLU A 248 -5.11 -0.66 -23.14
N GLU A 249 -4.47 0.22 -23.91
CA GLU A 249 -3.23 -0.08 -24.65
C GLU A 249 -2.08 -0.53 -23.73
N LYS A 250 -1.98 0.08 -22.54
CA LYS A 250 -0.92 -0.21 -21.56
C LYS A 250 -1.29 -1.32 -20.57
N GLY A 251 -2.50 -1.87 -20.64
CA GLY A 251 -2.98 -2.87 -19.70
C GLY A 251 -3.08 -2.38 -18.25
N VAL A 252 -3.37 -1.09 -18.03
CA VAL A 252 -3.55 -0.49 -16.69
C VAL A 252 -4.98 0.02 -16.51
N SER A 253 -5.38 0.33 -15.28
CA SER A 253 -6.71 0.88 -15.04
C SER A 253 -6.82 2.34 -15.52
N HIS A 254 -8.05 2.77 -15.83
CA HIS A 254 -8.33 4.16 -16.18
C HIS A 254 -7.94 5.12 -15.05
N LEU A 255 -8.18 4.72 -13.79
CA LEU A 255 -7.75 5.46 -12.61
C LEU A 255 -6.23 5.64 -12.57
N GLU A 256 -5.48 4.56 -12.82
CA GLU A 256 -4.01 4.60 -12.81
C GLU A 256 -3.48 5.60 -13.85
N MET A 257 -4.08 5.64 -15.05
CA MET A 257 -3.71 6.61 -16.08
C MET A 257 -4.03 8.05 -15.67
N ILE A 258 -5.22 8.29 -15.12
CA ILE A 258 -5.63 9.61 -14.61
C ILE A 258 -4.66 10.08 -13.50
N ALA A 259 -4.37 9.21 -12.53
CA ALA A 259 -3.47 9.52 -11.43
C ALA A 259 -2.02 9.77 -11.90
N GLN A 260 -1.62 9.18 -13.02
CA GLN A 260 -0.29 9.40 -13.59
C GLN A 260 -0.16 10.72 -14.35
N GLU A 261 -1.16 11.09 -15.13
CA GLU A 261 -1.03 12.17 -16.13
C GLU A 261 -1.77 13.46 -15.75
N LYS A 262 -2.74 13.40 -14.83
CA LYS A 262 -3.62 14.55 -14.55
C LYS A 262 -3.53 15.10 -13.13
N ILE A 263 -3.30 14.27 -12.12
CA ILE A 263 -3.36 14.69 -10.72
C ILE A 263 -1.97 15.09 -10.22
N ASN A 264 -1.81 16.33 -9.73
CA ASN A 264 -0.59 16.74 -9.07
C ASN A 264 -0.64 16.41 -7.57
N PHE A 265 -0.07 15.27 -7.18
CA PHE A 265 -0.01 14.84 -5.79
C PHE A 265 0.98 15.66 -4.93
N GLN A 266 1.83 16.50 -5.51
CA GLN A 266 2.63 17.48 -4.76
C GLN A 266 1.77 18.65 -4.27
N ASN A 267 0.64 18.94 -4.93
CA ASN A 267 -0.31 19.93 -4.48
C ASN A 267 -1.30 19.29 -3.49
N PHE A 268 -1.16 19.62 -2.20
CA PHE A 268 -2.00 19.06 -1.14
C PHE A 268 -3.50 19.23 -1.40
N ASP A 269 -3.93 20.37 -1.95
CA ASP A 269 -5.36 20.63 -2.20
C ASP A 269 -5.90 19.80 -3.38
N GLU A 270 -5.08 19.55 -4.40
CA GLU A 270 -5.43 18.65 -5.49
C GLU A 270 -5.47 17.19 -5.02
N CYS A 271 -4.46 16.76 -4.25
CA CYS A 271 -4.41 15.45 -3.62
C CYS A 271 -5.67 15.21 -2.77
N LYS A 272 -5.98 16.12 -1.84
CA LYS A 272 -7.19 16.06 -1.00
C LYS A 272 -8.47 15.93 -1.83
N ARG A 273 -8.61 16.74 -2.89
CA ARG A 273 -9.80 16.70 -3.76
C ARG A 273 -9.90 15.38 -4.52
N ALA A 274 -8.79 14.86 -5.03
CA ALA A 274 -8.76 13.58 -5.73
C ALA A 274 -9.22 12.43 -4.82
N PHE A 275 -8.66 12.31 -3.62
CA PHE A 275 -9.07 11.30 -2.64
C PHE A 275 -10.53 11.43 -2.23
N ASN A 276 -11.01 12.66 -2.01
CA ASN A 276 -12.41 12.91 -1.71
C ASN A 276 -13.32 12.45 -2.86
N LYS A 277 -12.98 12.78 -4.11
CA LYS A 277 -13.85 12.48 -5.25
C LYS A 277 -13.82 11.03 -5.70
N ALA A 278 -12.66 10.38 -5.67
CA ALA A 278 -12.58 8.98 -6.01
C ALA A 278 -13.10 8.07 -4.89
N TYR A 279 -12.84 8.41 -3.62
CA TYR A 279 -12.99 7.45 -2.52
C TYR A 279 -13.81 7.95 -1.33
N ASN A 280 -14.40 9.15 -1.42
CA ASN A 280 -15.06 9.83 -0.30
C ASN A 280 -14.14 10.01 0.93
N LEU A 281 -12.82 9.99 0.73
CA LEU A 281 -11.86 10.15 1.82
C LEU A 281 -11.61 11.65 2.07
N ILE A 282 -12.27 12.20 3.09
CA ILE A 282 -12.23 13.63 3.40
C ILE A 282 -11.07 13.92 4.37
N PHE A 283 -9.98 14.52 3.87
CA PHE A 283 -8.81 14.80 4.71
C PHE A 283 -9.12 15.71 5.92
N GLY A 284 -10.13 16.58 5.81
CA GLY A 284 -10.54 17.44 6.93
C GLY A 284 -11.16 16.67 8.10
N ASP A 285 -11.66 15.46 7.85
CA ASP A 285 -12.32 14.64 8.87
C ASP A 285 -11.33 13.69 9.57
N ILE A 286 -10.18 13.44 8.93
CA ILE A 286 -9.15 12.50 9.41
C ILE A 286 -7.88 13.19 9.93
N ILE A 287 -7.73 14.50 9.67
CA ILE A 287 -6.58 15.29 10.10
C ILE A 287 -7.10 16.36 11.07
N GLU A 288 -7.06 16.04 12.36
CA GLU A 288 -7.61 16.87 13.43
C GLU A 288 -6.81 18.17 13.63
N ASP A 289 -5.49 18.08 13.49
CA ASP A 289 -4.58 19.22 13.64
C ASP A 289 -4.48 20.05 12.36
N THR A 290 -5.21 21.18 12.34
CA THR A 290 -5.19 22.13 11.22
C THR A 290 -3.87 22.88 11.09
N ASN A 291 -3.07 22.99 12.15
CA ASN A 291 -1.74 23.59 12.08
C ASN A 291 -0.81 22.70 11.25
N LYS A 292 -0.86 21.37 11.45
CA LYS A 292 -0.10 20.40 10.64
C LYS A 292 -0.39 20.49 9.15
N ILE A 293 -1.63 20.82 8.76
CA ILE A 293 -2.00 21.05 7.36
C ILE A 293 -1.30 22.29 6.81
N ASN A 294 -1.26 23.37 7.59
CA ASN A 294 -0.63 24.62 7.17
C ASN A 294 0.90 24.47 7.09
N GLU A 295 1.50 23.80 8.08
CA GLU A 295 2.92 23.44 8.08
C GLU A 295 3.28 22.58 6.86
N LEU A 296 2.48 21.55 6.54
CA LEU A 296 2.69 20.72 5.34
C LEU A 296 2.72 21.58 4.06
N ARG A 297 1.73 22.47 3.89
CA ARG A 297 1.66 23.39 2.74
C ARG A 297 2.89 24.30 2.68
N GLN A 298 3.38 24.73 3.82
CA GLN A 298 4.58 25.57 3.92
C GLN A 298 5.83 24.80 3.49
N PHE A 299 6.01 23.56 3.94
CA PHE A 299 7.13 22.71 3.48
C PHE A 299 7.08 22.41 1.97
N ILE A 300 5.88 22.20 1.40
CA ILE A 300 5.71 22.05 -0.05
C ILE A 300 6.18 23.30 -0.80
N LYS A 301 5.84 24.50 -0.29
CA LYS A 301 6.34 25.78 -0.85
C LYS A 301 7.86 25.90 -0.71
N TYR A 302 8.42 25.48 0.42
CA TYR A 302 9.87 25.49 0.63
C TYR A 302 10.60 24.59 -0.35
N ARG A 303 10.10 23.39 -0.62
CA ARG A 303 10.67 22.52 -1.66
C ARG A 303 10.72 23.20 -3.02
N HIS A 304 9.67 23.92 -3.42
CA HIS A 304 9.69 24.67 -4.69
C HIS A 304 10.85 25.68 -4.71
N ARG A 305 11.07 26.40 -3.60
CA ARG A 305 12.21 27.32 -3.47
C ARG A 305 13.54 26.57 -3.53
N ILE A 306 13.72 25.52 -2.75
CA ILE A 306 14.96 24.73 -2.68
C ILE A 306 15.34 24.19 -4.07
N VAL A 307 14.38 23.63 -4.80
CA VAL A 307 14.62 23.00 -6.11
C VAL A 307 14.86 24.03 -7.23
N HIS A 308 14.15 25.16 -7.20
CA HIS A 308 14.22 26.14 -8.29
C HIS A 308 15.15 27.32 -8.05
N VAL A 309 15.51 27.60 -6.78
CA VAL A 309 16.41 28.71 -6.41
C VAL A 309 17.79 28.18 -6.07
N SER A 310 17.94 27.49 -4.93
CA SER A 310 19.23 26.90 -4.54
C SER A 310 19.08 25.91 -3.37
N PRO A 311 19.79 24.77 -3.40
CA PRO A 311 19.96 23.90 -2.24
C PRO A 311 20.69 24.55 -1.06
N LEU A 312 21.38 25.68 -1.28
CA LEU A 312 22.09 26.46 -0.27
C LEU A 312 21.24 27.59 0.33
N GLU A 313 19.94 27.65 0.03
CA GLU A 313 19.04 28.63 0.63
C GLU A 313 19.01 28.48 2.15
N THR A 314 19.54 29.50 2.84
CA THR A 314 19.60 29.54 4.30
C THR A 314 18.29 30.00 4.93
N ILE A 315 17.56 30.90 4.26
CA ILE A 315 16.29 31.48 4.73
C ILE A 315 15.19 31.15 3.72
N LEU A 316 14.25 30.30 4.12
CA LEU A 316 13.26 29.73 3.18
C LEU A 316 12.07 30.66 2.89
N ASN A 317 11.80 31.64 3.76
CA ASN A 317 10.70 32.60 3.63
C ASN A 317 11.15 34.01 3.21
N ASN A 318 12.33 34.19 2.62
CA ASN A 318 12.89 35.50 2.23
C ASN A 318 11.98 36.35 1.29
N ASN A 319 10.96 35.75 0.67
CA ASN A 319 10.00 36.47 -0.17
C ASN A 319 8.92 37.21 0.65
N ASN A 320 8.80 36.93 1.95
CA ASN A 320 7.86 37.55 2.89
C ASN A 320 8.64 38.28 4.00
N PRO A 321 9.20 39.48 3.74
CA PRO A 321 10.08 40.18 4.69
C PRO A 321 9.37 40.66 5.97
N SER A 322 8.05 40.52 6.08
CA SER A 322 7.26 40.85 7.27
C SER A 322 7.17 39.71 8.29
N GLU A 323 7.61 38.50 7.94
CA GLU A 323 7.61 37.33 8.82
C GLU A 323 9.02 37.08 9.37
N ASP A 324 9.12 36.47 10.56
CA ASP A 324 10.42 36.09 11.13
C ASP A 324 11.14 35.09 10.21
N PRO A 325 12.47 35.22 10.03
CA PRO A 325 13.22 34.38 9.11
C PRO A 325 13.20 32.92 9.56
N ILE A 326 12.86 32.03 8.63
CA ILE A 326 12.85 30.59 8.85
C ILE A 326 14.12 30.00 8.27
N PHE A 327 15.01 29.59 9.18
CA PHE A 327 16.33 29.07 8.86
C PHE A 327 16.30 27.58 8.57
N SER A 328 17.04 27.15 7.54
CA SER A 328 17.29 25.73 7.27
C SER A 328 18.27 25.17 8.29
N ASN A 329 17.75 24.41 9.26
CA ASN A 329 18.52 23.80 10.35
C ASN A 329 17.96 22.41 10.74
N GLU A 330 18.61 21.73 11.68
CA GLU A 330 18.21 20.40 12.15
C GLU A 330 16.80 20.39 12.79
N ASP A 331 16.44 21.44 13.52
CA ASP A 331 15.12 21.57 14.16
C ASP A 331 14.01 21.61 13.11
N LEU A 332 14.16 22.44 12.08
CA LEU A 332 13.21 22.53 10.96
C LEU A 332 13.10 21.21 10.20
N ALA A 333 14.22 20.50 9.99
CA ALA A 333 14.22 19.19 9.36
C ALA A 333 13.44 18.17 10.20
N SER A 334 13.64 18.17 11.52
CA SER A 334 12.94 17.28 12.45
C SER A 334 11.45 17.59 12.53
N GLU A 335 11.08 18.87 12.52
CA GLU A 335 9.70 19.31 12.40
C GLU A 335 9.06 18.80 11.11
N ALA A 336 9.73 18.99 9.96
CA ALA A 336 9.23 18.50 8.67
C ALA A 336 8.98 16.99 8.71
N ILE A 337 9.93 16.19 9.20
CA ILE A 337 9.77 14.73 9.33
C ILE A 337 8.51 14.41 10.13
N ASN A 338 8.31 15.07 11.27
CA ASN A 338 7.14 14.87 12.13
C ASN A 338 5.83 15.22 11.43
N VAL A 339 5.77 16.36 10.73
CA VAL A 339 4.60 16.81 9.98
C VAL A 339 4.23 15.80 8.90
N PHE A 340 5.17 15.46 8.03
CA PHE A 340 4.90 14.52 6.94
C PHE A 340 4.53 13.12 7.46
N SER A 341 5.23 12.63 8.48
CA SER A 341 4.92 11.32 9.08
C SER A 341 3.52 11.29 9.68
N TYR A 342 3.11 12.36 10.38
CA TYR A 342 1.76 12.49 10.90
C TYR A 342 0.73 12.45 9.77
N MET A 343 0.92 13.24 8.70
CA MET A 343 -0.01 13.32 7.58
C MET A 343 -0.16 11.97 6.86
N ILE A 344 0.96 11.30 6.59
CA ILE A 344 0.97 9.98 5.96
C ILE A 344 0.24 8.95 6.83
N ASN A 345 0.51 8.94 8.14
CA ASN A 345 -0.15 8.01 9.06
C ASN A 345 -1.67 8.23 9.11
N GLN A 346 -2.15 9.48 9.16
CA GLN A 346 -3.59 9.76 9.15
C GLN A 346 -4.25 9.28 7.86
N ILE A 347 -3.66 9.64 6.71
CA ILE A 347 -4.18 9.23 5.40
C ILE A 347 -4.15 7.71 5.27
N HIS A 348 -3.04 7.05 5.65
CA HIS A 348 -2.89 5.60 5.60
C HIS A 348 -3.96 4.90 6.42
N ASN A 349 -4.06 5.22 7.71
CA ASN A 349 -4.98 4.58 8.64
C ASN A 349 -6.45 4.79 8.24
N ALA A 350 -6.79 5.97 7.73
CA ALA A 350 -8.14 6.22 7.24
C ALA A 350 -8.43 5.43 5.95
N SER A 351 -7.47 5.37 5.03
CA SER A 351 -7.63 4.64 3.77
C SER A 351 -7.83 3.13 3.96
N LEU A 352 -7.26 2.55 5.03
CA LEU A 352 -7.47 1.14 5.41
C LEU A 352 -8.89 0.83 5.91
N LYS A 353 -9.60 1.85 6.40
CA LYS A 353 -10.98 1.73 6.90
C LYS A 353 -12.03 1.93 5.82
N LEU A 354 -11.63 2.29 4.60
CA LEU A 354 -12.56 2.44 3.49
C LEU A 354 -13.24 1.11 3.18
N ARG A 355 -14.52 1.20 2.82
CA ARG A 355 -15.36 0.09 2.39
C ARG A 355 -16.13 0.55 1.16
N ASN A 356 -16.48 -0.39 0.29
CA ASN A 356 -17.47 -0.08 -0.72
C ASN A 356 -18.79 0.19 -0.02
N GLU A 357 -19.52 1.22 -0.43
CA GLU A 357 -20.94 1.30 -0.11
C GLU A 357 -21.57 0.05 -0.73
N ASP A 358 -21.97 -0.90 0.11
CA ASP A 358 -22.80 -2.00 -0.35
C ASP A 358 -24.08 -1.33 -0.85
N ASN A 359 -24.31 -1.37 -2.16
CA ASN A 359 -25.64 -1.15 -2.71
C ASN A 359 -26.54 -2.23 -2.11
N SER A 360 -27.10 -1.93 -0.94
CA SER A 360 -28.11 -2.71 -0.22
C SER A 360 -29.40 -2.78 -1.02
#